data_AF-A0A973MHK6-F1
#
_entry.id   AF-A0A973MHK6-F1
#
_cell.length_a   1.000
_cell.length_b   1.000
_cell.length_c   1.000
_cell.angle_alpha   90.00
_cell.angle_beta   90.00
_cell.angle_gamma   90.00
#
_symmetry.space_group_name_H-M   'P 1'
#
loop_
_entity.id
_entity.type
_entity.pdbx_description
1 polymer ?
#
loop_
_entity_poly.entity_id
_entity_poly.type
_entity_poly.pdbx_seq_one_letter_code
_entity_poly.pdbx_strand_id
1 'polypeptide(L)' 'MTTEAPQSTPLRADCIADSAGRLTFDVRAVGETATALLVLRRRDSRYTNDDVYLPRTPAADGRLRAAL' A
#
# COMPACT_ATOMS: atom_id res chain seq x y z
N MET A 1 -34.58 -4.48 6.48
CA MET A 1 -33.64 -3.36 6.24
C MET A 1 -32.28 -3.98 5.98
N THR A 2 -31.86 -4.07 4.73
CA THR A 2 -30.55 -4.60 4.36
C THR A 2 -29.56 -3.44 4.45
N THR A 3 -28.68 -3.44 5.44
CA THR A 3 -27.60 -2.46 5.55
C THR A 3 -26.61 -2.72 4.42
N GLU A 4 -26.58 -1.87 3.39
CA GLU A 4 -25.46 -1.85 2.45
C GLU A 4 -24.20 -1.50 3.25
N ALA A 5 -23.23 -2.40 3.24
CA ALA A 5 -21.90 -2.10 3.74
C ALA A 5 -21.37 -0.88 2.97
N PRO A 6 -20.76 0.11 3.64
CA PRO A 6 -20.21 1.27 2.96
C PRO A 6 -19.28 0.78 1.86
N GLN A 7 -19.56 1.18 0.62
CA GLN A 7 -18.75 0.83 -0.54
C GLN A 7 -17.39 1.49 -0.36
N SER A 8 -16.47 0.77 0.29
CA SER A 8 -15.12 1.22 0.51
C SER A 8 -14.50 1.40 -0.86
N THR A 9 -14.25 2.66 -1.25
CA THR A 9 -13.53 2.96 -2.48
C THR A 9 -12.27 2.11 -2.49
N PRO A 10 -12.09 1.28 -3.52
CA PRO A 10 -11.06 0.26 -3.46
C PRO A 10 -9.69 0.93 -3.41
N LEU A 11 -8.85 0.51 -2.45
CA LEU A 11 -7.53 1.08 -2.25
C LEU A 11 -6.72 0.96 -3.55
N ARG A 12 -6.08 2.06 -3.94
CA ARG A 12 -5.23 2.14 -5.13
C ARG A 12 -3.81 2.51 -4.69
N ALA A 13 -2.85 1.86 -5.30
CA ALA A 13 -1.43 2.15 -5.16
C ALA A 13 -0.86 2.37 -6.56
N ASP A 14 -0.26 3.53 -6.80
CA ASP A 14 0.48 3.82 -8.01
C ASP A 14 1.88 3.23 -7.86
N CYS A 15 2.27 2.32 -8.76
CA CYS A 15 3.57 1.65 -8.74
C CYS A 15 4.46 2.25 -9.84
N ILE A 16 5.63 2.74 -9.46
CA ILE A 16 6.60 3.36 -10.36
C ILE A 16 7.92 2.61 -10.21
N ALA A 17 8.39 2.05 -11.32
CA ALA A 17 9.69 1.40 -11.40
C ALA A 17 10.74 2.38 -11.95
N ASP A 18 11.91 2.40 -11.36
CA ASP A 18 13.08 3.06 -11.96
C ASP A 18 13.94 2.06 -12.76
N SER A 19 14.88 2.58 -13.53
CA SER A 19 15.78 1.78 -14.36
C SER A 19 16.79 0.94 -13.56
N ALA A 20 16.98 1.24 -12.27
CA ALA A 20 17.83 0.45 -11.37
C ALA A 20 17.06 -0.72 -10.75
N GLY A 21 15.77 -0.86 -11.04
CA GLY A 21 14.90 -1.92 -10.52
C GLY A 21 14.24 -1.59 -9.18
N ARG A 22 14.35 -0.34 -8.70
CA ARG A 22 13.65 0.12 -7.50
C ARG A 22 12.17 0.28 -7.81
N LEU A 23 11.32 -0.10 -6.87
CA LEU A 23 9.89 0.17 -6.95
C LEU A 23 9.50 1.19 -5.90
N THR A 24 8.72 2.18 -6.31
CA THR A 24 8.09 3.14 -5.42
C THR A 24 6.58 3.03 -5.53
N PHE A 25 5.92 3.04 -4.39
CA PHE A 25 4.48 2.87 -4.27
C PHE A 25 3.90 4.11 -3.62
N ASP A 26 3.01 4.80 -4.33
CA ASP A 26 2.23 5.91 -3.78
C ASP A 26 0.80 5.46 -3.50
N VAL A 27 0.37 5.62 -2.25
CA VAL A 27 -0.96 5.24 -1.78
C VAL A 27 -1.62 6.48 -1.19
N ARG A 28 -2.89 6.74 -1.49
CA ARG A 28 -3.63 7.80 -0.81
C ARG A 28 -3.75 7.49 0.68
N ALA A 29 -3.46 8.47 1.53
CA ALA A 29 -3.69 8.33 2.96
C ALA A 29 -5.19 8.17 3.22
N VAL A 30 -5.57 7.10 3.94
CA VAL A 30 -6.92 6.89 4.43
C VAL A 30 -6.83 6.78 5.95
N GLY A 31 -7.33 7.78 6.67
CA GLY A 31 -7.33 7.83 8.13
C GLY A 31 -6.00 8.23 8.78
N GLU A 32 -5.91 8.03 10.10
CA GLU A 32 -4.77 8.41 10.93
C GLU A 32 -3.56 7.51 10.61
N THR A 33 -2.54 8.11 10.00
CA THR A 33 -1.58 7.41 9.13
C THR A 33 -0.17 7.34 9.71
N ALA A 34 -0.03 7.50 11.02
CA ALA A 34 1.27 7.63 11.68
C ALA A 34 2.09 6.32 11.78
N THR A 35 1.45 5.13 11.70
CA THR A 35 2.14 3.84 11.94
C THR A 35 1.78 2.70 10.99
N ALA A 36 1.04 2.94 9.91
CA ALA A 36 0.70 1.83 9.02
C ALA A 36 1.82 1.52 8.01
N LEU A 37 2.01 0.24 7.72
CA LEU A 37 3.01 -0.30 6.79
C LEU A 37 2.35 -0.63 5.45
N LEU A 38 3.10 -0.56 4.36
CA LEU A 38 2.69 -1.19 3.10
C LEU A 38 3.16 -2.65 3.13
N VAL A 39 2.22 -3.59 3.02
CA VAL A 39 2.52 -5.02 3.02
C VAL A 39 2.37 -5.56 1.61
N LEU A 40 3.46 -6.07 1.03
CA LEU A 40 3.45 -6.75 -0.25
C LEU A 40 3.43 -8.25 -0.02
N ARG A 41 2.31 -8.89 -0.40
CA ARG A 41 2.17 -10.35 -0.35
C ARG A 41 2.36 -10.93 -1.74
N ARG A 42 3.23 -11.93 -1.85
CA ARG A 42 3.38 -12.71 -3.07
C ARG A 42 2.16 -13.61 -3.27
N ARG A 43 1.42 -13.40 -4.37
CA ARG A 43 0.15 -14.10 -4.64
C ARG A 43 0.28 -15.63 -4.68
N ASP A 44 1.38 -16.13 -5.24
CA ASP A 44 1.58 -17.57 -5.45
C ASP A 44 2.45 -18.22 -4.36
N SER A 45 2.66 -17.54 -3.22
CA SER A 45 3.43 -18.15 -2.14
C SER A 45 2.62 -19.22 -1.42
N ARG A 46 3.27 -20.37 -1.17
CA ARG A 46 2.75 -21.43 -0.29
C ARG A 46 3.11 -21.19 1.18
N TYR A 47 3.93 -20.18 1.47
CA TYR A 47 4.40 -19.86 2.82
C TYR A 47 3.74 -18.56 3.28
N THR A 48 3.18 -18.57 4.49
CA THR A 48 2.54 -17.42 5.13
C THR A 48 3.50 -16.28 5.47
N ASN A 49 4.81 -16.44 5.23
CA ASN A 49 5.86 -15.52 5.68
C ASN A 49 6.56 -14.77 4.53
N ASP A 50 6.05 -14.87 3.29
CA ASP A 50 6.58 -14.13 2.14
C ASP A 50 5.96 -12.71 2.03
N ASP A 51 5.62 -12.12 3.17
CA ASP A 51 5.11 -10.76 3.28
C ASP A 51 6.31 -9.81 3.45
N VAL A 52 6.43 -8.83 2.56
CA VAL A 52 7.42 -7.75 2.67
C VAL A 52 6.74 -6.52 3.27
N TYR A 53 7.30 -6.02 4.37
CA TYR A 53 6.78 -4.86 5.09
C TYR A 53 7.63 -3.64 4.78
N LEU A 54 7.02 -2.64 4.16
CA LEU A 54 7.69 -1.41 3.79
C LEU A 54 7.21 -0.26 4.67
N PRO A 55 8.12 0.53 5.26
CA PRO A 55 7.75 1.72 5.98
C PRO A 55 7.12 2.71 5.01
N ARG A 56 6.08 3.40 5.47
CA ARG A 56 5.43 4.46 4.68
C ARG A 56 5.93 5.80 5.17
N THR A 57 6.42 6.61 4.25
CA THR A 57 6.79 8.00 4.50
C THR A 57 5.70 8.92 3.94
N PRO A 58 5.36 10.02 4.63
CA PRO A 58 4.51 11.05 4.04
C PRO A 58 5.09 11.58 2.73
N ALA A 59 4.24 11.74 1.73
CA ALA A 59 4.55 12.35 0.45
C ALA A 59 3.63 13.57 0.21
N ALA A 60 3.86 14.28 -0.89
CA ALA A 60 3.00 15.38 -1.30
C ALA A 60 1.54 14.93 -1.53
N ASP A 61 0.61 15.89 -1.52
CA ASP A 61 -0.80 15.68 -1.87
C ASP A 61 -1.56 14.65 -1.02
N GLY A 62 -1.19 14.52 0.27
CA GLY A 62 -1.85 13.57 1.18
C GLY A 62 -1.60 12.11 0.80
N ARG A 63 -0.50 11.82 0.10
CA ARG A 63 -0.07 10.47 -0.26
C ARG A 63 0.95 9.95 0.74
N LEU A 64 1.07 8.63 0.79
CA LEU A 64 2.10 7.90 1.48
C LEU A 64 2.93 7.14 0.47
N ARG A 65 4.25 7.19 0.63
CA ARG A 65 5.20 6.53 -0.23
C ARG A 65 5.90 5.40 0.49
N ALA A 66 6.07 4.28 -0.18
CA ALA A 66 6.94 3.18 0.24
C ALA A 66 7.90 2.83 -0.90
N ALA A 67 9.10 2.37 -0.57
CA ALA A 67 10.10 1.97 -1.57
C ALA A 67 10.57 0.55 -1.29
N LEU A 68 10.69 -0.23 -2.37
CA LEU A 68 11.28 -1.57 -2.41
C LEU A 68 12.58 -1.52 -3.22
#